data_AF-A0A9D6YUF1-F1
#
_entry.id   AF-A0A9D6YUF1-F1
#
_cell.length_a   1.000
_cell.length_b   1.000
_cell.length_c   1.000
_cell.angle_alpha   90.00
_cell.angle_beta   90.00
_cell.angle_gamma   90.00
#
_symmetry.space_group_name_H-M   'P 1'
#
loop_
_entity.id
_entity.type
_entity.pdbx_description
1 polymer ?
#
loop_
_entity_poly.entity_id
_entity_poly.type
_entity_poly.pdbx_seq_one_letter_code
_entity_poly.pdbx_strand_id
1 'polypeptide(L)'
;GGYSNPDVDALIAESKLTLDFEKRRTINQKLHSIIADENPYTFLWTLTNYAGVQKKVRKVEIHPYKFFSFADEWFIPEAEQK
;
A
#
# COMPACT_ATOMS: atom_id res chain seq x y z
N GLY A 1 -14.29 -15.89 -7.38
CA GLY A 1 -14.74 -14.61 -7.93
C GLY A 1 -14.14 -14.47 -9.31
N GLY A 2 -14.95 -14.67 -10.36
CA GLY A 2 -14.56 -14.47 -11.74
C GLY A 2 -15.12 -13.14 -12.22
N TYR A 3 -14.56 -12.04 -11.74
CA TYR A 3 -14.92 -10.72 -12.23
C TYR A 3 -14.19 -10.50 -13.56
N SER A 4 -14.96 -10.43 -14.64
CA SER A 4 -14.45 -10.18 -15.99
C SER A 4 -15.25 -9.02 -16.55
N ASN A 5 -14.65 -7.84 -16.53
CA ASN A 5 -15.18 -6.65 -17.17
C ASN A 5 -14.13 -6.13 -18.16
N PRO A 6 -14.38 -6.22 -19.48
CA PRO A 6 -13.41 -5.82 -20.51
C PRO A 6 -13.05 -4.33 -20.43
N ASP A 7 -13.94 -3.48 -19.93
CA ASP A 7 -13.67 -2.05 -19.75
C ASP A 7 -12.67 -1.80 -18.61
N VAL A 8 -12.78 -2.59 -17.53
CA VAL A 8 -11.84 -2.55 -16.40
C VAL A 8 -10.46 -3.06 -16.81
N ASP A 9 -10.41 -4.16 -17.59
CA ASP A 9 -9.14 -4.71 -18.09
C ASP A 9 -8.42 -3.73 -19.03
N ALA A 10 -9.17 -3.03 -19.90
CA ALA A 10 -8.62 -1.98 -20.76
C ALA A 10 -8.05 -0.80 -19.96
N LEU A 11 -8.78 -0.32 -18.94
CA LEU A 11 -8.33 0.77 -18.06
C LEU A 11 -7.10 0.37 -17.24
N ILE A 12 -7.00 -0.88 -16.79
CA ILE A 12 -5.82 -1.39 -16.08
C ILE A 12 -4.61 -1.41 -17.02
N ALA A 13 -4.77 -1.88 -18.25
CA ALA A 13 -3.69 -1.88 -19.24
C ALA A 13 -3.21 -0.45 -19.56
N GLU A 14 -4.13 0.49 -19.74
CA GLU A 14 -3.82 1.91 -19.98
C GLU A 14 -3.10 2.55 -18.78
N SER A 15 -3.54 2.23 -17.55
CA SER A 15 -2.91 2.72 -16.32
C SER A 15 -1.46 2.24 -16.15
N LYS A 16 -1.14 1.03 -16.66
CA LYS A 16 0.21 0.46 -16.62
C LYS A 16 1.14 1.04 -17.68
N LEU A 17 0.61 1.44 -18.83
CA LEU A 17 1.36 2.06 -19.93
C LEU A 17 1.61 3.56 -19.69
N THR A 18 0.78 4.20 -18.88
CA THR A 18 0.88 5.64 -18.62
C THR A 18 1.96 5.96 -17.58
N LEU A 19 3.07 6.58 -18.02
CA LEU A 19 4.16 7.07 -17.16
C LEU A 19 3.82 8.36 -16.41
N ASP A 20 2.82 9.12 -16.88
CA ASP A 20 2.38 10.37 -16.29
C ASP A 20 1.49 10.13 -15.05
N PHE A 21 1.93 10.67 -13.91
CA PHE A 21 1.28 10.47 -12.61
C PHE A 21 -0.13 11.05 -12.54
N GLU A 22 -0.38 12.20 -13.16
CA GLU A 22 -1.69 12.88 -13.12
C GLU A 22 -2.71 12.13 -13.97
N LYS A 23 -2.29 11.68 -15.15
CA LYS A 23 -3.12 10.84 -16.02
C LYS A 23 -3.43 9.50 -15.37
N ARG A 24 -2.43 8.86 -14.76
CA ARG A 24 -2.61 7.61 -14.03
C ARG A 24 -3.57 7.78 -12.84
N ARG A 25 -3.52 8.90 -12.12
CA ARG A 25 -4.46 9.20 -11.04
C ARG A 25 -5.91 9.29 -11.53
N THR A 26 -6.11 9.99 -12.65
CA THR A 26 -7.45 10.17 -13.23
C THR A 26 -8.05 8.85 -13.71
N ILE A 27 -7.23 8.02 -14.36
CA ILE A 27 -7.63 6.68 -14.81
C ILE A 27 -7.97 5.78 -13.61
N ASN A 28 -7.15 5.77 -12.57
CA ASN A 28 -7.41 4.97 -11.36
C ASN A 28 -8.67 5.45 -10.60
N GLN A 29 -8.96 6.75 -10.56
CA GLN A 29 -10.20 7.24 -9.96
C GLN A 29 -11.43 6.69 -10.70
N LYS A 30 -11.44 6.75 -12.04
CA LYS A 30 -12.53 6.18 -12.84
C LYS A 30 -12.68 4.67 -12.63
N LEU A 31 -11.54 3.96 -12.59
CA LEU A 31 -11.51 2.52 -12.31
C LEU A 31 -12.13 2.19 -10.95
N HIS A 32 -11.75 2.91 -9.90
CA HIS A 32 -12.30 2.72 -8.56
C HIS A 32 -13.79 3.04 -8.48
N SER A 33 -14.30 4.03 -9.22
CA SER A 33 -15.74 4.30 -9.30
C SER A 33 -16.52 3.14 -9.91
N ILE A 34 -16.04 2.57 -11.03
CA ILE A 34 -16.69 1.43 -11.70
C ILE A 34 -16.69 0.20 -10.77
N ILE A 35 -15.57 -0.06 -10.10
CA ILE A 35 -15.47 -1.18 -9.14
C ILE A 35 -16.39 -0.95 -7.94
N ALA A 36 -16.57 0.30 -7.48
CA ALA A 36 -17.49 0.60 -6.39
C ALA A 36 -18.96 0.37 -6.80
N ASP A 37 -19.34 0.74 -8.03
CA ASP A 37 -20.69 0.55 -8.56
C ASP A 37 -21.02 -0.93 -8.82
N GLU A 38 -20.08 -1.70 -9.38
CA GLU A 38 -20.29 -3.12 -9.66
C GLU A 38 -20.14 -4.01 -8.41
N ASN A 39 -19.62 -3.44 -7.31
CA ASN A 39 -19.44 -4.05 -6.00
C ASN A 39 -19.01 -5.55 -6.03
N PRO A 40 -17.96 -5.92 -6.79
CA PRO A 40 -17.52 -7.31 -6.88
C PRO A 40 -16.89 -7.81 -5.58
N TYR A 41 -16.51 -6.90 -4.68
CA TYR A 41 -16.02 -7.16 -3.33
C TYR A 41 -16.57 -6.14 -2.36
N THR A 42 -17.06 -6.60 -1.20
CA THR A 42 -17.42 -5.71 -0.10
C THR A 42 -16.14 -5.20 0.57
N PHE A 43 -15.85 -3.92 0.40
CA PHE A 43 -14.75 -3.25 1.11
C PHE A 43 -15.14 -3.05 2.58
N LEU A 44 -14.53 -3.82 3.48
CA LEU A 44 -14.87 -3.78 4.91
C LEU A 44 -13.96 -2.83 5.70
N TRP A 45 -12.63 -3.03 5.62
CA TRP A 45 -11.65 -2.18 6.30
C TRP A 45 -10.27 -2.29 5.64
N THR A 46 -9.44 -1.26 5.83
CA THR A 46 -8.00 -1.34 5.59
C THR A 46 -7.29 -1.81 6.87
N LEU A 47 -6.21 -2.58 6.73
CA LEU A 47 -5.43 -3.05 7.87
C LEU A 47 -4.69 -1.87 8.51
N THR A 48 -5.12 -1.48 9.71
CA THR A 48 -4.35 -0.55 10.55
C THR A 48 -3.16 -1.29 11.12
N ASN A 49 -1.98 -0.95 10.62
CA ASN A 49 -0.72 -1.54 11.06
C ASN A 49 -0.28 -0.92 12.38
N TYR A 50 -0.30 -1.70 13.46
CA TYR A 50 0.24 -1.30 14.75
C TYR A 50 1.59 -1.97 14.97
N ALA A 51 2.64 -1.18 15.16
CA ALA A 51 3.96 -1.68 15.55
C ALA A 51 4.35 -1.13 16.93
N GLY A 52 4.73 -2.04 17.82
CA GLY A 52 5.30 -1.71 19.12
C GLY A 52 6.83 -1.73 19.03
N VAL A 53 7.47 -0.63 19.38
CA VAL A 53 8.93 -0.50 19.38
C VAL A 53 9.39 -0.18 20.80
N GLN A 54 10.43 -0.87 21.27
CA GLN A 54 11.04 -0.54 22.54
C GLN A 54 11.79 0.79 22.43
N LYS A 55 11.59 1.72 23.39
CA LYS A 55 12.20 3.08 23.37
C LYS A 55 13.73 3.10 23.18
N LYS A 56 14.41 2.01 23.53
CA LYS A 56 15.87 1.84 23.42
C LYS A 56 16.34 1.65 21.99
N VAL A 57 15.47 1.20 21.08
CA VAL A 57 15.80 0.95 19.67
C VAL A 57 15.70 2.27 18.90
N ARG A 58 16.78 2.66 18.25
CA ARG A 58 16.86 3.87 17.41
C ARG A 58 16.83 3.50 15.93
N LYS A 59 16.45 4.49 15.10
CA LYS A 59 16.27 4.37 13.63
C LYS A 59 15.21 3.34 13.19
N VAL A 60 14.16 3.16 13.98
CA VAL A 60 13.06 2.27 13.58
C VAL A 60 12.15 2.98 12.57
N GLU A 61 12.31 2.64 11.30
CA GLU A 61 11.39 3.02 10.24
C GLU A 61 10.40 1.88 9.95
N ILE A 62 9.13 2.13 10.26
CA ILE A 62 8.03 1.19 9.99
C ILE A 62 7.45 1.54 8.62
N HIS A 63 7.72 0.71 7.62
CA HIS A 63 7.08 0.85 6.32
C HIS A 63 5.67 0.23 6.37
N PRO A 64 4.62 0.90 5.84
CA PRO A 64 3.24 0.43 5.90
C PRO A 64 2.99 -0.92 5.19
N TYR A 65 3.93 -1.39 4.38
CA TYR A 65 3.84 -2.68 3.68
C TYR A 65 4.92 -3.69 4.10
N LYS A 66 5.97 -3.26 4.81
CA LYS A 66 7.12 -4.11 5.16
C LYS A 66 7.76 -3.65 6.48
N PHE A 67 7.38 -4.28 7.58
CA PHE A 67 7.88 -3.89 8.91
C PHE A 67 9.40 -4.07 9.10
N PHE A 68 10.01 -5.02 8.39
CA PHE A 68 11.42 -5.41 8.59
C PHE A 68 12.36 -4.96 7.48
N SER A 69 11.92 -4.04 6.60
CA SER A 69 12.74 -3.61 5.47
C SER A 69 14.01 -2.83 5.86
N PHE A 70 14.04 -2.24 7.05
CA PHE A 70 15.16 -1.42 7.55
C PHE A 70 15.75 -1.97 8.86
N ALA A 71 15.53 -3.26 9.14
CA ALA A 71 15.95 -3.87 10.40
C ALA A 71 17.49 -3.87 10.58
N ASP A 72 18.24 -3.73 9.50
CA ASP A 72 19.70 -3.59 9.46
C ASP A 72 20.19 -2.25 10.00
N GLU A 73 19.38 -1.19 9.93
CA GLU A 73 19.73 0.12 10.47
C GLU A 73 19.39 0.27 11.97
N TRP A 74 18.70 -0.71 12.55
CA TRP A 74 18.25 -0.63 13.94
C TRP A 74 19.41 -0.91 14.88
N PHE A 75 19.66 0.01 15.79
CA PHE A 75 20.68 -0.18 16.80
C PHE A 75 20.21 0.30 18.17
N ILE A 76 20.79 -0.29 19.21
CA ILE A 76 20.64 0.12 20.59
C ILE A 76 21.94 0.84 20.98
N PRO A 77 21.90 2.11 21.41
CA PRO A 77 23.09 2.81 21.89
C PRO A 77 23.77 2.05 23.03
N GLU A 78 25.10 1.96 23.05
CA GLU A 78 25.87 1.24 24.09
C GLU A 78 25.51 1.68 25.52
N ALA A 79 25.17 2.97 25.71
CA ALA A 79 24.73 3.51 26.99
C ALA A 79 23.41 2.88 27.52
N GLU A 80 22.59 2.33 26.64
CA GLU A 80 21.27 1.76 26.95
C GLU A 80 21.24 0.21 26.87
N GLN A 81 22.37 -0.44 26.52
CA GLN A 81 22.51 -1.90 26.40
C GLN A 81 22.62 -2.65 27.75
N LYS A 82 22.57 -1.93 28.87
CA LYS A 82 22.46 -2.52 30.22
C LYS A 82 21.03 -2.90 30.60
#